data_AF-A0A7L2RMV3-F1
#
_entry.id   AF-A0A7L2RMV3-F1
#
_cell.length_a   1.000
_cell.length_b   1.000
_cell.length_c   1.000
_cell.angle_alpha   90.00
_cell.angle_beta   90.00
_cell.angle_gamma   90.00
#
_symmetry.space_group_name_H-M   'P 1'
#
loop_
_entity.id
_entity.type
_entity.pdbx_description
1 polymer ?
#
loop_
_entity_poly.entity_id
_entity_poly.type
_entity_poly.pdbx_seq_one_letter_code
_entity_poly.pdbx_strand_id
1 'polypeptide(L)'
;MEKSWMLWTFVKRWLLALASWSWSLCRICLLPLIVTFHLYGGIILLILIFVSIAGILYKFQDVLLYFPEQPSSSRLYVPMPTGIPHENIFIRTKDGVLLNLILLRYTGDNAAYSPTIIYFHGNAGNIGHRLPNALLMLVNLKVNLILVDYRGYGKSEGEASEEGLYLDSEAVLDYVMTRSDLDKTKIFLFGRSLGGAVAIHLASENSHRISAIVVENTFLSIPY
;
A
#
# COMPACT_ATOMS: atom_id res chain seq x y z
N MET A 1 -83.56 31.14 -30.96
CA MET A 1 -82.08 31.13 -31.10
C MET A 1 -81.34 31.28 -29.76
N GLU A 2 -81.93 31.88 -28.72
CA GLU A 2 -81.27 32.10 -27.40
C GLU A 2 -80.94 30.84 -26.60
N LYS A 3 -81.79 29.80 -26.59
CA LYS A 3 -81.56 28.58 -25.79
C LYS A 3 -80.29 27.80 -26.21
N SER A 4 -79.97 27.80 -27.50
CA SER A 4 -78.75 27.16 -28.04
C SER A 4 -77.49 27.89 -27.56
N TRP A 5 -77.50 29.22 -27.60
CA TRP A 5 -76.37 30.05 -27.16
C TRP A 5 -76.10 29.94 -25.65
N MET A 6 -77.14 29.86 -24.82
CA MET A 6 -76.99 29.61 -23.37
C MET A 6 -76.42 28.21 -23.06
N LEU A 7 -76.84 27.19 -23.82
CA LEU A 7 -76.30 25.84 -23.65
C LEU A 7 -74.82 25.77 -24.04
N TRP A 8 -74.45 26.38 -25.17
CA TRP A 8 -73.07 26.47 -25.63
C TRP A 8 -72.15 27.23 -24.68
N THR A 9 -72.63 28.33 -24.09
CA THR A 9 -71.86 29.10 -23.09
C THR A 9 -71.69 28.35 -21.77
N PHE A 10 -72.72 27.61 -21.33
CA PHE A 10 -72.65 26.74 -20.16
C PHE A 10 -71.65 25.59 -20.34
N VAL A 11 -71.74 24.87 -21.47
CA VAL A 11 -70.81 23.77 -21.81
C VAL A 11 -69.38 24.29 -21.91
N LYS A 12 -69.16 25.45 -22.54
CA LYS A 12 -67.83 26.07 -22.63
C LYS A 12 -67.26 26.42 -21.25
N ARG A 13 -68.06 26.98 -20.33
CA ARG A 13 -67.62 27.26 -18.95
C ARG A 13 -67.23 25.99 -18.21
N TRP A 14 -68.01 24.93 -18.35
CA TRP A 14 -67.71 23.65 -17.72
C TRP A 14 -66.43 23.01 -18.27
N LEU A 15 -66.24 23.00 -19.59
CA LEU A 15 -65.01 22.48 -20.20
C LEU A 15 -63.76 23.26 -19.76
N LEU A 16 -63.85 24.60 -19.69
CA LEU A 16 -62.76 25.44 -19.19
C LEU A 16 -62.49 25.24 -17.69
N ALA A 17 -63.54 25.01 -16.88
CA ALA A 17 -63.39 24.69 -15.46
C ALA A 17 -62.73 23.31 -15.28
N LEU A 18 -63.14 22.30 -16.04
CA LEU A 18 -62.54 20.97 -16.01
C LEU A 18 -61.07 21.00 -16.45
N ALA A 19 -60.76 21.73 -17.53
CA ALA A 19 -59.39 21.90 -18.00
C ALA A 19 -58.51 22.63 -16.98
N SER A 20 -59.03 23.66 -16.30
CA SER A 20 -58.28 24.39 -15.28
C SER A 20 -58.07 23.59 -13.99
N TRP A 21 -59.04 22.77 -13.60
CA TRP A 21 -58.90 21.79 -12.52
C TRP A 21 -57.87 20.72 -12.85
N SER A 22 -57.96 20.11 -14.05
CA SER A 22 -56.99 19.12 -14.53
C SER A 22 -55.57 19.70 -14.53
N TRP A 23 -55.40 20.92 -15.03
CA TRP A 23 -54.09 21.58 -15.04
C TRP A 23 -53.58 21.89 -13.63
N SER A 24 -54.46 22.27 -12.71
CA SER A 24 -54.08 22.56 -11.32
C SER A 24 -53.67 21.29 -10.56
N LEU A 25 -54.40 20.18 -10.76
CA LEU A 25 -54.04 18.85 -10.25
C LEU A 25 -52.67 18.39 -10.79
N CYS A 26 -52.44 18.54 -12.10
CA CYS A 26 -51.13 18.21 -12.69
C CYS A 26 -49.99 19.01 -12.05
N ARG A 27 -50.18 20.32 -11.81
CA ARG A 27 -49.15 21.16 -11.16
C ARG A 27 -48.85 20.73 -9.72
N ILE A 28 -49.88 20.38 -8.96
CA ILE A 28 -49.74 19.94 -7.56
C ILE A 28 -48.99 18.61 -7.48
N CYS A 29 -49.18 17.70 -8.45
CA CYS A 29 -48.44 16.43 -8.49
C CYS A 29 -47.01 16.58 -9.06
N LEU A 30 -46.78 17.55 -9.96
CA LEU A 30 -45.47 17.76 -10.59
C LEU A 30 -44.43 18.29 -9.59
N LEU A 31 -44.84 19.22 -8.70
CA LEU A 31 -43.96 19.85 -7.72
C LEU A 31 -43.26 18.83 -6.77
N PRO A 32 -43.97 17.93 -6.07
CA PRO A 32 -43.34 16.94 -5.20
C PRO A 32 -42.49 15.94 -6.00
N LEU A 33 -42.85 15.64 -7.25
CA LEU A 33 -42.06 14.77 -8.11
C LEU A 33 -40.72 15.42 -8.50
N ILE A 34 -40.72 16.72 -8.80
CA ILE A 34 -39.49 17.50 -9.04
C ILE A 34 -38.65 17.62 -7.77
N VAL A 35 -39.29 17.92 -6.62
CA VAL A 35 -38.59 18.05 -5.33
C VAL A 35 -37.96 16.72 -4.91
N THR A 36 -38.69 15.60 -5.01
CA THR A 36 -38.16 14.26 -4.74
C THR A 36 -37.05 13.90 -5.72
N PHE A 37 -37.21 14.17 -7.02
CA PHE A 37 -36.16 13.94 -8.02
C PHE A 37 -34.87 14.70 -7.70
N HIS A 38 -34.95 15.99 -7.33
CA HIS A 38 -33.77 16.77 -6.96
C HIS A 38 -33.19 16.39 -5.60
N LEU A 39 -34.03 16.03 -4.63
CA LEU A 39 -33.57 15.60 -3.31
C LEU A 39 -32.88 14.24 -3.40
N TYR A 40 -33.53 13.23 -3.98
CA TYR A 40 -32.92 11.90 -4.19
C TYR A 40 -31.77 11.96 -5.18
N GLY A 41 -31.89 12.71 -6.27
CA GLY A 41 -30.81 12.91 -7.23
C GLY A 41 -29.60 13.62 -6.61
N GLY A 42 -29.82 14.62 -5.75
CA GLY A 42 -28.78 15.31 -5.00
C GLY A 42 -28.09 14.40 -3.98
N ILE A 43 -28.86 13.59 -3.24
CA ILE A 43 -28.32 12.61 -2.29
C ILE A 43 -27.49 11.54 -3.03
N ILE A 44 -28.00 11.01 -4.14
CA ILE A 44 -27.27 10.02 -4.95
C ILE A 44 -25.98 10.62 -5.49
N LEU A 45 -26.01 11.85 -6.03
CA LEU A 45 -24.82 12.53 -6.50
C LEU A 45 -23.80 12.73 -5.37
N LEU A 46 -24.24 13.14 -4.18
CA LEU A 46 -23.37 13.31 -3.02
C LEU A 46 -22.71 11.98 -2.61
N ILE A 47 -23.48 10.89 -2.57
CA ILE A 47 -22.95 9.54 -2.28
C ILE A 47 -21.91 9.15 -3.34
N LEU A 48 -22.22 9.35 -4.63
CA LEU A 48 -21.29 9.04 -5.71
C LEU A 48 -19.99 9.84 -5.60
N ILE A 49 -20.07 11.13 -5.25
CA ILE A 49 -18.90 11.96 -5.01
C ILE A 49 -18.08 11.41 -3.83
N PHE A 50 -18.72 11.07 -2.71
CA PHE A 50 -18.05 10.56 -1.53
C PHE A 50 -17.34 9.23 -1.80
N VAL A 51 -18.03 8.29 -2.45
CA VAL A 51 -17.47 7.00 -2.87
C VAL A 51 -16.32 7.20 -3.85
N SER A 52 -16.44 8.14 -4.79
CA SER A 52 -15.37 8.44 -5.76
C SER A 52 -14.13 9.00 -5.06
N ILE A 53 -14.31 9.95 -4.13
CA ILE A 53 -13.21 10.52 -3.34
C ILE A 53 -12.56 9.43 -2.48
N ALA A 54 -13.35 8.62 -1.79
CA ALA A 54 -12.84 7.51 -0.98
C ALA A 54 -12.06 6.50 -1.83
N GLY A 55 -12.55 6.15 -3.02
CA GLY A 55 -11.85 5.27 -3.94
C GLY A 55 -10.53 5.86 -4.47
N ILE A 56 -10.49 7.16 -4.72
CA ILE A 56 -9.24 7.87 -5.09
C ILE A 56 -8.26 7.81 -3.91
N LEU A 57 -8.68 8.19 -2.70
CA LEU A 57 -7.82 8.19 -1.52
C LEU A 57 -7.27 6.79 -1.23
N TYR A 58 -8.11 5.75 -1.30
CA TYR A 58 -7.70 4.36 -1.14
C TYR A 58 -6.64 3.95 -2.16
N LYS A 59 -6.80 4.34 -3.43
CA LYS A 59 -5.83 4.02 -4.48
C LYS A 59 -4.48 4.72 -4.30
N PHE A 60 -4.47 5.93 -3.73
CA PHE A 60 -3.27 6.75 -3.59
C PHE A 60 -2.67 6.74 -2.17
N GLN A 61 -3.22 5.97 -1.24
CA GLN A 61 -2.74 5.91 0.14
C GLN A 61 -1.28 5.43 0.24
N ASP A 62 -0.89 4.47 -0.60
CA ASP A 62 0.45 3.87 -0.59
C ASP A 62 1.54 4.90 -0.93
N VAL A 63 1.20 5.89 -1.77
CA VAL A 63 2.09 7.00 -2.13
C VAL A 63 2.40 7.91 -0.93
N LEU A 64 1.51 7.95 0.07
CA LEU A 64 1.72 8.71 1.31
C LEU A 64 2.58 7.95 2.32
N LEU A 65 2.69 6.63 2.17
CA LEU A 65 3.39 5.77 3.12
C LEU A 65 4.81 5.43 2.64
N TYR A 66 4.95 5.11 1.35
CA TYR A 66 6.19 4.61 0.76
C TYR A 66 6.87 5.71 -0.07
N PHE A 67 8.12 6.00 0.27
CA PHE A 67 8.94 7.03 -0.38
C PHE A 67 10.21 6.44 -1.02
N PRO A 68 10.06 5.51 -1.99
CA PRO A 68 11.22 4.87 -2.64
C PRO A 68 12.10 5.86 -3.40
N GLU A 69 11.50 6.95 -3.89
CA GLU A 69 12.17 8.04 -4.62
C GLU A 69 12.81 9.07 -3.69
N GLN A 70 12.86 8.86 -2.37
CA GLN A 70 13.47 9.82 -1.44
C GLN A 70 14.79 9.27 -0.88
N PRO A 71 15.92 9.98 -1.04
CA PRO A 71 16.12 11.19 -1.84
C PRO A 71 15.92 10.93 -3.35
N SER A 72 15.72 11.97 -4.19
CA SER A 72 15.36 11.82 -5.62
C SER A 72 16.27 10.94 -6.49
N SER A 73 17.50 10.68 -6.05
CA SER A 73 18.44 9.77 -6.72
C SER A 73 18.37 8.33 -6.19
N SER A 74 17.48 8.02 -5.25
CA SER A 74 17.45 6.74 -4.51
C SER A 74 17.23 5.54 -5.41
N ARG A 75 16.50 5.69 -6.52
CA ARG A 75 16.28 4.63 -7.51
C ARG A 75 17.37 4.56 -8.58
N LEU A 76 18.04 5.68 -8.85
CA LEU A 76 19.07 5.79 -9.88
C LEU A 76 20.46 5.40 -9.37
N TYR A 77 20.76 5.77 -8.13
CA TYR A 77 22.05 5.57 -7.49
C TYR A 77 21.85 4.84 -6.16
N VAL A 78 22.19 3.55 -6.17
CA VAL A 78 22.24 2.70 -4.97
C VAL A 78 23.71 2.42 -4.66
N PRO A 79 24.27 3.09 -3.63
CA PRO A 79 25.64 2.83 -3.18
C PRO A 79 25.90 1.34 -2.91
N MET A 80 27.06 0.86 -3.33
CA MET A 80 27.54 -0.49 -3.04
C MET A 80 28.63 -0.46 -1.96
N PRO A 81 28.79 -1.53 -1.16
CA PRO A 81 29.88 -1.63 -0.20
C PRO A 81 31.24 -1.59 -0.90
N THR A 82 32.22 -0.92 -0.31
CA THR A 82 33.60 -0.87 -0.80
C THR A 82 34.56 -1.46 0.23
N GLY A 83 35.54 -2.24 -0.22
CA GLY A 83 36.58 -2.83 0.64
C GLY A 83 36.10 -3.94 1.59
N ILE A 84 34.88 -4.46 1.40
CA ILE A 84 34.29 -5.51 2.24
C ILE A 84 33.70 -6.61 1.34
N PRO A 85 33.92 -7.90 1.65
CA PRO A 85 33.32 -9.02 0.91
C PRO A 85 31.79 -8.93 0.93
N HIS A 86 31.20 -8.85 -0.26
CA HIS A 86 29.76 -8.76 -0.44
C HIS A 86 29.31 -9.43 -1.73
N GLU A 87 28.04 -9.83 -1.77
CA GLU A 87 27.36 -10.35 -2.95
C GLU A 87 26.15 -9.45 -3.25
N ASN A 88 25.99 -9.04 -4.52
CA ASN A 88 24.76 -8.41 -4.99
C ASN A 88 23.88 -9.48 -5.61
N ILE A 89 22.69 -9.69 -5.06
CA ILE A 89 21.84 -10.83 -5.35
C ILE A 89 20.51 -10.31 -5.88
N PHE A 90 19.99 -10.96 -6.92
CA PHE A 90 18.62 -10.74 -7.39
C PHE A 90 17.80 -12.00 -7.19
N ILE A 91 16.67 -11.87 -6.52
CA ILE A 91 15.72 -12.98 -6.28
C ILE A 91 14.36 -12.64 -6.86
N ARG A 92 13.54 -13.66 -7.14
CA ARG A 92 12.15 -13.46 -7.54
C ARG A 92 11.21 -13.87 -6.42
N THR A 93 10.20 -13.04 -6.18
CA THR A 93 9.09 -13.36 -5.29
C THR A 93 8.14 -14.37 -5.95
N LYS A 94 7.20 -14.89 -5.16
CA LYS A 94 6.18 -15.84 -5.64
C LYS A 94 5.26 -15.24 -6.72
N ASP A 95 5.03 -13.93 -6.66
CA ASP A 95 4.30 -13.15 -7.67
C ASP A 95 5.18 -12.61 -8.82
N GLY A 96 6.46 -12.98 -8.85
CA GLY A 96 7.35 -12.75 -10.00
C GLY A 96 8.15 -11.45 -9.97
N VAL A 97 8.02 -10.62 -8.92
CA VAL A 97 8.76 -9.36 -8.76
C VAL A 97 10.23 -9.66 -8.48
N LEU A 98 11.13 -8.97 -9.20
CA LEU A 98 12.56 -9.07 -8.97
C LEU A 98 13.00 -8.16 -7.82
N LEU A 99 13.60 -8.72 -6.78
CA LEU A 99 14.15 -7.98 -5.65
C LEU A 99 15.67 -7.94 -5.69
N ASN A 100 16.23 -6.81 -5.27
CA ASN A 100 17.66 -6.59 -5.11
C ASN A 100 18.06 -6.72 -3.63
N LEU A 101 19.06 -7.55 -3.38
CA LEU A 101 19.60 -7.79 -2.04
C LEU A 101 21.12 -7.58 -2.05
N ILE A 102 21.67 -7.16 -0.91
CA ILE A 102 23.11 -7.20 -0.66
C ILE A 102 23.39 -8.10 0.53
N LEU A 103 24.17 -9.16 0.31
CA LEU A 103 24.71 -10.01 1.37
C LEU A 103 26.10 -9.51 1.74
N LEU A 104 26.27 -9.07 2.98
CA LEU A 104 27.56 -8.80 3.61
C LEU A 104 27.96 -10.01 4.47
N ARG A 105 29.17 -10.51 4.27
CA ARG A 105 29.67 -11.67 5.01
C ARG A 105 30.66 -11.25 6.08
N TYR A 106 30.50 -11.78 7.29
CA TYR A 106 31.54 -11.68 8.29
C TYR A 106 32.69 -12.63 7.91
N THR A 107 33.93 -12.13 7.89
CA THR A 107 35.11 -12.91 7.50
C THR A 107 36.18 -12.99 8.60
N GLY A 108 35.80 -12.68 9.85
CA GLY A 108 36.70 -12.83 11.00
C GLY A 108 36.64 -14.23 11.63
N ASP A 109 37.09 -14.31 12.87
CA ASP A 109 37.14 -15.57 13.61
C ASP A 109 35.75 -16.19 13.77
N ASN A 110 35.63 -17.50 13.55
CA ASN A 110 34.38 -18.26 13.61
C ASN A 110 33.30 -17.82 12.61
N ALA A 111 33.68 -17.20 11.47
CA ALA A 111 32.75 -16.81 10.40
C ALA A 111 31.79 -17.92 9.94
N ALA A 112 32.23 -19.18 9.98
CA ALA A 112 31.39 -20.34 9.62
C ALA A 112 30.16 -20.53 10.54
N TYR A 113 30.17 -19.94 11.73
CA TYR A 113 29.09 -20.03 12.73
C TYR A 113 28.39 -18.68 12.96
N SER A 114 28.76 -17.64 12.21
CA SER A 114 28.15 -16.32 12.36
C SER A 114 26.65 -16.38 12.07
N PRO A 115 25.80 -15.83 12.95
CA PRO A 115 24.37 -15.74 12.69
C PRO A 115 24.09 -14.78 11.54
N THR A 116 22.90 -14.88 10.96
CA THR A 116 22.49 -14.05 9.83
C THR A 116 21.37 -13.11 10.25
N ILE A 117 21.53 -11.82 9.97
CA ILE A 117 20.50 -10.80 10.17
C ILE A 117 19.90 -10.43 8.81
N ILE A 118 18.58 -10.55 8.69
CA ILE A 118 17.83 -9.97 7.56
C ILE A 118 17.42 -8.55 7.98
N TYR A 119 17.89 -7.55 7.25
CA TYR A 119 17.71 -6.14 7.53
C TYR A 119 16.62 -5.56 6.61
N PHE A 120 15.52 -5.17 7.24
CA PHE A 120 14.36 -4.51 6.65
C PHE A 120 14.42 -3.00 6.95
N HIS A 121 14.65 -2.19 5.91
CA HIS A 121 14.79 -0.74 6.06
C HIS A 121 13.43 -0.01 6.17
N GLY A 122 13.47 1.27 6.52
CA GLY A 122 12.26 2.12 6.65
C GLY A 122 11.62 2.52 5.33
N ASN A 123 10.64 3.42 5.37
CA ASN A 123 9.84 3.80 4.21
C ASN A 123 10.52 4.70 3.17
N ALA A 124 11.78 5.06 3.36
CA ALA A 124 12.53 5.92 2.44
C ALA A 124 13.95 5.41 2.24
N GLY A 125 14.57 5.81 1.14
CA GLY A 125 15.93 5.45 0.76
C GLY A 125 16.01 4.11 0.04
N ASN A 126 17.14 3.43 0.22
CA ASN A 126 17.47 2.15 -0.38
C ASN A 126 18.54 1.47 0.48
N ILE A 127 18.92 0.22 0.15
CA ILE A 127 19.96 -0.53 0.85
C ILE A 127 21.31 0.20 0.96
N GLY A 128 21.69 0.95 -0.08
CA GLY A 128 22.93 1.71 -0.11
C GLY A 128 22.98 2.79 0.98
N HIS A 129 21.85 3.45 1.23
CA HIS A 129 21.69 4.40 2.34
C HIS A 129 21.74 3.76 3.73
N ARG A 130 21.72 2.42 3.82
CA ARG A 130 21.79 1.67 5.08
C ARG A 130 23.15 1.01 5.32
N LEU A 131 24.05 1.08 4.33
CA LEU A 131 25.38 0.50 4.44
C LEU A 131 26.15 0.97 5.68
N PRO A 132 26.22 2.27 6.05
CA PRO A 132 26.96 2.68 7.24
C PRO A 132 26.52 1.94 8.52
N ASN A 133 25.21 1.78 8.71
CA ASN A 133 24.65 1.04 9.85
C ASN A 133 24.95 -0.46 9.73
N ALA A 134 24.78 -1.03 8.53
CA ALA A 134 25.05 -2.43 8.27
C ALA A 134 26.53 -2.78 8.53
N LEU A 135 27.47 -1.91 8.16
CA LEU A 135 28.90 -2.13 8.41
C LEU A 135 29.23 -2.11 9.91
N LEU A 136 28.63 -1.20 10.67
CA LEU A 136 28.78 -1.19 12.12
C LEU A 136 28.21 -2.46 12.76
N MET A 137 27.06 -2.95 12.28
CA MET A 137 26.48 -4.21 12.74
C MET A 137 27.38 -5.40 12.37
N LEU A 138 27.88 -5.47 11.14
CA LEU A 138 28.78 -6.52 10.65
C LEU A 138 30.01 -6.67 11.55
N VAL A 139 30.68 -5.56 11.85
CA VAL A 139 31.94 -5.55 12.61
C VAL A 139 31.70 -5.78 14.10
N ASN A 140 30.72 -5.10 14.71
CA ASN A 140 30.52 -5.14 16.16
C ASN A 140 29.75 -6.40 16.61
N LEU A 141 28.84 -6.90 15.78
CA LEU A 141 28.02 -8.07 16.11
C LEU A 141 28.58 -9.37 15.52
N LYS A 142 29.53 -9.30 14.58
CA LYS A 142 30.18 -10.47 13.93
C LYS A 142 29.16 -11.39 13.22
N VAL A 143 28.26 -10.77 12.46
CA VAL A 143 27.09 -11.43 11.83
C VAL A 143 27.14 -11.31 10.32
N ASN A 144 26.50 -12.22 9.60
CA ASN A 144 26.16 -11.98 8.20
C ASN A 144 24.96 -11.03 8.13
N LEU A 145 24.89 -10.19 7.10
CA LEU A 145 23.79 -9.24 6.90
C LEU A 145 23.23 -9.37 5.50
N ILE A 146 21.91 -9.51 5.41
CA ILE A 146 21.17 -9.42 4.16
C ILE A 146 20.37 -8.14 4.20
N LEU A 147 20.77 -7.18 3.38
CA LEU A 147 20.07 -5.92 3.18
C LEU A 147 19.07 -6.11 2.05
N VAL A 148 17.83 -5.69 2.27
CA VAL A 148 16.71 -5.90 1.33
C VAL A 148 16.24 -4.56 0.77
N ASP A 149 16.24 -4.40 -0.55
CA ASP A 149 15.37 -3.42 -1.20
C ASP A 149 14.02 -4.12 -1.46
N TYR A 150 12.93 -3.67 -0.83
CA TYR A 150 11.59 -4.16 -1.18
C TYR A 150 11.22 -3.80 -2.62
N ARG A 151 10.15 -4.39 -3.13
CA ARG A 151 9.56 -3.96 -4.40
C ARG A 151 9.34 -2.44 -4.42
N GLY A 152 9.68 -1.83 -5.54
CA GLY A 152 9.65 -0.38 -5.72
C GLY A 152 10.82 0.39 -5.10
N TYR A 153 11.67 -0.20 -4.26
CA TYR A 153 12.84 0.46 -3.66
C TYR A 153 14.15 0.13 -4.39
N GLY A 154 15.14 1.03 -4.29
CA GLY A 154 16.48 0.83 -4.82
C GLY A 154 16.50 0.24 -6.23
N LYS A 155 17.04 -0.97 -6.40
CA LYS A 155 17.06 -1.67 -7.71
C LYS A 155 15.99 -2.76 -7.89
N SER A 156 15.06 -2.90 -6.95
CA SER A 156 13.96 -3.86 -7.05
C SER A 156 12.87 -3.37 -8.02
N GLU A 157 12.19 -4.29 -8.69
CA GLU A 157 11.05 -3.99 -9.58
C GLU A 157 9.76 -3.73 -8.78
N GLY A 158 8.66 -3.44 -9.48
CA GLY A 158 7.32 -3.33 -8.89
C GLY A 158 7.04 -2.04 -8.13
N GLU A 159 5.92 -2.04 -7.40
CA GLU A 159 5.43 -0.92 -6.58
C GLU A 159 5.17 -1.40 -5.15
N ALA A 160 5.49 -0.56 -4.17
CA ALA A 160 5.35 -0.89 -2.76
C ALA A 160 3.88 -0.92 -2.33
N SER A 161 3.49 -1.99 -1.66
CA SER A 161 2.20 -2.17 -1.00
C SER A 161 2.41 -3.04 0.24
N GLU A 162 1.49 -3.02 1.20
CA GLU A 162 1.63 -3.81 2.43
C GLU A 162 1.78 -5.31 2.14
N GLU A 163 0.83 -5.87 1.40
CA GLU A 163 0.86 -7.28 0.99
C GLU A 163 2.11 -7.61 0.16
N GLY A 164 2.53 -6.69 -0.70
CA GLY A 164 3.74 -6.85 -1.49
C GLY A 164 5.01 -6.94 -0.64
N LEU A 165 5.14 -6.08 0.37
CA LEU A 165 6.29 -6.11 1.29
C LEU A 165 6.32 -7.41 2.12
N TYR A 166 5.17 -7.98 2.46
CA TYR A 166 5.09 -9.30 3.09
C TYR A 166 5.60 -10.41 2.17
N LEU A 167 5.13 -10.44 0.91
CA LEU A 167 5.63 -11.38 -0.10
C LEU A 167 7.14 -11.26 -0.34
N ASP A 168 7.67 -10.03 -0.29
CA ASP A 168 9.10 -9.77 -0.43
C ASP A 168 9.88 -10.36 0.74
N SER A 169 9.39 -10.18 1.96
CA SER A 169 10.04 -10.69 3.17
C SER A 169 10.11 -12.22 3.21
N GLU A 170 9.04 -12.90 2.78
CA GLU A 170 8.99 -14.35 2.64
C GLU A 170 9.98 -14.84 1.58
N ALA A 171 10.05 -14.17 0.42
CA ALA A 171 10.98 -14.55 -0.64
C ALA A 171 12.44 -14.45 -0.20
N VAL A 172 12.79 -13.44 0.62
CA VAL A 172 14.13 -13.31 1.20
C VAL A 172 14.43 -14.45 2.16
N LEU A 173 13.50 -14.79 3.06
CA LEU A 173 13.68 -15.91 3.98
C LEU A 173 13.83 -17.24 3.21
N ASP A 174 12.95 -17.51 2.24
CA ASP A 174 13.02 -18.68 1.38
C ASP A 174 14.39 -18.77 0.69
N TYR A 175 14.89 -17.67 0.14
CA TYR A 175 16.23 -17.61 -0.46
C TYR A 175 17.33 -17.96 0.55
N VAL A 176 17.30 -17.41 1.77
CA VAL A 176 18.25 -17.74 2.83
C VAL A 176 18.24 -19.23 3.15
N MET A 177 17.05 -19.83 3.22
CA MET A 177 16.92 -21.25 3.54
C MET A 177 17.40 -22.17 2.40
N THR A 178 17.48 -21.67 1.16
CA THR A 178 18.01 -22.44 0.01
C THR A 178 19.54 -22.42 -0.07
N ARG A 179 20.19 -21.53 0.69
CA ARG A 179 21.64 -21.35 0.69
C ARG A 179 22.31 -22.22 1.75
N SER A 180 23.10 -23.21 1.31
CA SER A 180 23.81 -24.14 2.20
C SER A 180 24.85 -23.49 3.13
N ASP A 181 25.23 -22.24 2.86
CA ASP A 181 26.12 -21.45 3.70
C ASP A 181 25.39 -20.60 4.76
N LEU A 182 24.06 -20.47 4.67
CA LEU A 182 23.25 -19.66 5.58
C LEU A 182 22.10 -20.45 6.25
N ASP A 183 21.63 -21.53 5.65
CA ASP A 183 20.46 -22.34 6.06
C ASP A 183 20.55 -22.89 7.49
N LYS A 184 21.75 -23.08 8.02
CA LYS A 184 22.00 -23.58 9.38
C LYS A 184 22.33 -22.49 10.39
N THR A 185 22.45 -21.24 9.95
CA THR A 185 22.74 -20.13 10.83
C THR A 185 21.52 -19.74 11.65
N LYS A 186 21.73 -19.14 12.82
CA LYS A 186 20.62 -18.51 13.55
C LYS A 186 20.16 -17.28 12.78
N ILE A 187 18.89 -17.25 12.41
CA ILE A 187 18.30 -16.15 11.65
C ILE A 187 17.67 -15.15 12.62
N PHE A 188 18.08 -13.90 12.50
CA PHE A 188 17.52 -12.77 13.23
C PHE A 188 16.91 -11.78 12.23
N LEU A 189 15.85 -11.11 12.63
CA LEU A 189 15.27 -10.03 11.84
C LEU A 189 15.58 -8.69 12.49
N PHE A 190 16.02 -7.72 11.68
CA PHE A 190 16.16 -6.34 12.09
C PHE A 190 15.24 -5.48 11.23
N GLY A 191 14.30 -4.77 11.86
CA GLY A 191 13.35 -3.91 11.18
C GLY A 191 13.38 -2.49 11.72
N ARG A 192 13.58 -1.49 10.86
CA ARG A 192 13.55 -0.07 11.25
C ARG A 192 12.30 0.61 10.72
N SER A 193 11.57 1.31 11.59
CA SER A 193 10.34 2.03 11.23
C SER A 193 9.36 1.10 10.49
N LEU A 194 9.05 1.36 9.22
CA LEU A 194 8.27 0.48 8.34
C LEU A 194 8.78 -0.97 8.32
N GLY A 195 10.10 -1.16 8.25
CA GLY A 195 10.70 -2.50 8.23
C GLY A 195 10.45 -3.29 9.52
N GLY A 196 10.09 -2.62 10.62
CA GLY A 196 9.66 -3.29 11.84
C GLY A 196 8.34 -4.05 11.66
N ALA A 197 7.36 -3.46 10.97
CA ALA A 197 6.10 -4.14 10.64
C ALA A 197 6.35 -5.37 9.75
N VAL A 198 7.23 -5.23 8.75
CA VAL A 198 7.63 -6.33 7.85
C VAL A 198 8.33 -7.45 8.63
N ALA A 199 9.27 -7.11 9.52
CA ALA A 199 9.97 -8.08 10.35
C ALA A 199 9.02 -8.83 11.31
N ILE A 200 8.07 -8.13 11.92
CA ILE A 200 7.08 -8.72 12.82
C ILE A 200 6.18 -9.70 12.06
N HIS A 201 5.69 -9.32 10.88
CA HIS A 201 4.87 -10.19 10.04
C HIS A 201 5.64 -11.47 9.64
N LEU A 202 6.85 -11.33 9.10
CA LEU A 202 7.68 -12.48 8.73
C LEU A 202 7.91 -13.42 9.93
N ALA A 203 8.15 -12.86 11.12
CA ALA A 203 8.34 -13.66 12.33
C ALA A 203 7.06 -14.34 12.82
N SER A 204 5.88 -13.74 12.65
CA SER A 204 4.61 -14.37 13.05
C SER A 204 4.31 -15.60 12.20
N GLU A 205 4.56 -15.51 10.89
CA GLU A 205 4.36 -16.63 9.96
C GLU A 205 5.46 -17.69 10.07
N ASN A 206 6.69 -17.31 10.43
CA ASN A 206 7.85 -18.19 10.45
C ASN A 206 8.53 -18.35 11.82
N SER A 207 7.76 -18.34 12.90
CA SER A 207 8.27 -18.39 14.29
C SER A 207 9.23 -19.56 14.59
N HIS A 208 9.11 -20.67 13.86
CA HIS A 208 9.98 -21.84 14.00
C HIS A 208 11.37 -21.67 13.34
N ARG A 209 11.55 -20.64 12.50
CA ARG A 209 12.81 -20.34 11.78
C ARG A 209 13.53 -19.12 12.35
N ILE A 210 12.78 -18.20 12.95
CA ILE A 210 13.32 -16.93 13.45
C ILE A 210 13.76 -17.08 14.90
N SER A 211 15.02 -16.73 15.17
CA SER A 211 15.62 -16.85 16.51
C SER A 211 15.30 -15.66 17.40
N ALA A 212 15.31 -14.45 16.85
CA ALA A 212 14.78 -13.25 17.52
C ALA A 212 14.52 -12.14 16.49
N ILE A 213 13.78 -11.12 16.95
CA ILE A 213 13.53 -9.89 16.20
C ILE A 213 14.06 -8.68 16.96
N VAL A 214 14.58 -7.70 16.24
CA VAL A 214 14.95 -6.38 16.75
C VAL A 214 14.19 -5.35 15.93
N VAL A 215 13.33 -4.59 16.59
CA VAL A 215 12.57 -3.50 15.95
C VAL A 215 13.02 -2.15 16.48
N GLU A 216 13.39 -1.25 15.58
CA GLU A 216 13.90 0.09 15.91
C GLU A 216 12.91 1.15 15.46
N ASN A 217 12.38 1.93 16.41
CA ASN A 217 11.49 3.08 16.13
C ASN A 217 10.32 2.73 15.18
N THR A 218 9.71 1.56 15.40
CA THR A 218 8.53 1.10 14.64
C THR A 218 7.23 1.61 15.26
N PHE A 219 6.11 1.26 14.65
CA PHE A 219 4.76 1.69 15.04
C PHE A 219 3.88 0.48 15.38
N LEU A 220 2.86 0.70 16.20
CA LEU A 220 1.85 -0.32 16.50
C LEU A 220 0.80 -0.44 15.39
N SER A 221 0.48 0.68 14.73
CA SER A 221 -0.49 0.75 13.64
C SER A 221 -0.27 2.02 12.82
N ILE A 222 -0.66 1.97 11.55
CA ILE A 222 -0.92 3.18 10.75
C ILE A 222 -2.43 3.45 10.86
N PRO A 223 -2.87 4.64 11.31
CA PRO A 223 -4.29 4.94 11.40
C PRO A 223 -4.95 4.83 10.02
N TYR A 224 -6.07 4.09 9.98
CA TYR A 224 -6.94 3.94 8.81
C TYR A 224 -7.75 5.21 8.51
#